data_AF-A0A529N5V1-F1
#
_entry.id   AF-A0A529N5V1-F1
#
_cell.length_a   1.000
_cell.length_b   1.000
_cell.length_c   1.000
_cell.angle_alpha   90.00
_cell.angle_beta   90.00
_cell.angle_gamma   90.00
#
_symmetry.space_group_name_H-M   'P 1'
#
loop_
_entity.id
_entity.type
_entity.pdbx_description
1 polymer ?
#
loop_
_entity_poly.entity_id
_entity_poly.type
_entity_poly.pdbx_seq_one_letter_code
_entity_poly.pdbx_strand_id
1 'polypeptide(L)'
;EGTLRHPSYLGLREDKKAAAVVLETERRTAKLTAAPANTIAISNRDRVIYPESNITKGQLADHYAAVAEIMLPWVGSRPISLVRCPQGRAKKCFFQKHDAGSFGDKVHHVGIMEKDGHEEPYLYVDDADGLMTCVQMGTIELHG
;
A
#
# COMPACT_ATOMS: atom_id res chain seq x y z
N GLU A 1 -25.66 -2.04 9.82
CA GLU A 1 -25.37 -3.32 10.48
C GLU A 1 -23.90 -3.68 10.27
N GLY A 2 -23.12 -3.71 11.35
CA GLY A 2 -21.67 -3.91 11.31
C GLY A 2 -21.29 -5.39 11.24
N THR A 3 -21.35 -5.96 10.04
CA THR A 3 -21.04 -7.37 9.82
C THR A 3 -19.52 -7.60 9.88
N LEU A 4 -19.03 -8.09 11.01
CA LEU A 4 -17.65 -8.56 11.13
C LEU A 4 -17.50 -9.86 10.36
N ARG A 5 -16.54 -9.92 9.44
CA ARG A 5 -16.44 -11.04 8.48
C ARG A 5 -16.05 -12.37 9.13
N HIS A 6 -15.30 -12.37 10.24
CA HIS A 6 -14.94 -13.57 11.03
C HIS A 6 -14.47 -13.19 12.44
N PRO A 7 -15.36 -12.91 13.41
CA PRO A 7 -14.91 -12.68 14.78
C PRO A 7 -14.44 -14.00 15.41
N SER A 8 -13.18 -14.06 15.84
CA SER A 8 -12.67 -15.13 16.70
C SER A 8 -12.62 -14.64 18.14
N TYR A 9 -13.11 -15.46 19.07
CA TYR A 9 -13.01 -15.18 20.50
C TYR A 9 -11.58 -15.50 20.95
N LEU A 10 -10.81 -14.47 21.32
CA LEU A 10 -9.45 -14.63 21.85
C LEU A 10 -9.41 -14.73 23.39
N GLY A 11 -10.44 -14.24 24.09
CA GLY A 11 -10.51 -14.23 25.56
C GLY A 11 -11.27 -13.02 26.11
N LEU A 12 -11.46 -12.99 27.43
CA LEU A 12 -11.95 -11.80 28.14
C LEU A 12 -10.80 -10.82 28.41
N ARG A 13 -11.06 -9.53 28.29
CA ARG A 13 -10.12 -8.49 28.74
C ARG A 13 -10.17 -8.35 30.26
N GLU A 14 -9.19 -8.94 30.94
CA GLU A 14 -9.02 -8.77 32.39
C GLU A 14 -8.52 -7.37 32.76
N ASP A 15 -7.86 -6.70 31.82
CA ASP A 15 -7.26 -5.38 31.98
C ASP A 15 -8.25 -4.22 31.76
N LYS A 16 -9.50 -4.51 31.36
CA LYS A 16 -10.54 -3.50 31.12
C LYS A 16 -11.90 -3.93 31.67
N LYS A 17 -12.36 -3.24 32.71
CA LYS A 17 -13.70 -3.46 33.30
C LYS A 17 -14.80 -3.20 32.27
N ALA A 18 -15.88 -3.99 32.32
CA ALA A 18 -17.02 -3.86 31.40
C ALA A 18 -17.60 -2.44 31.34
N ALA A 19 -17.70 -1.76 32.50
CA ALA A 19 -18.20 -0.39 32.57
C ALA A 19 -17.30 0.65 31.85
N ALA A 20 -16.05 0.31 31.53
CA ALA A 20 -15.14 1.16 30.78
C ALA A 20 -15.19 0.91 29.26
N VAL A 21 -16.00 -0.05 28.80
CA VAL A 21 -16.26 -0.29 27.38
C VAL A 21 -17.40 0.62 26.94
N VAL A 22 -17.05 1.67 26.20
CA VAL A 22 -18.01 2.63 25.64
C VAL A 22 -17.88 2.66 24.12
N LEU A 23 -18.95 3.07 23.44
CA LEU A 23 -18.90 3.37 22.01
C LEU A 23 -17.81 4.41 21.74
N GLU A 24 -16.88 4.08 20.85
CA GLU A 24 -15.85 5.02 20.44
C GLU A 24 -16.52 6.20 19.75
N THR A 25 -16.24 7.40 20.25
CA THR A 25 -16.67 8.65 19.61
C THR A 25 -15.54 9.11 18.71
N GLU A 26 -15.87 9.48 17.47
CA GLU A 26 -14.89 10.05 16.56
C GLU A 26 -14.17 11.23 17.23
N ARG A 27 -12.84 11.18 17.24
CA ARG A 27 -12.03 12.33 17.63
C ARG A 27 -11.37 12.86 16.39
N ARG A 28 -11.44 14.18 16.22
CA ARG A 28 -10.68 14.87 15.18
C ARG A 28 -9.20 14.60 15.42
N THR A 29 -8.59 13.85 14.53
CA THR A 29 -7.14 13.63 14.53
C THR A 29 -6.44 14.94 14.20
N ALA A 30 -5.19 15.08 14.69
CA ALA A 30 -4.34 16.18 14.29
C ALA A 30 -4.26 16.21 12.76
N LYS A 31 -4.23 17.42 12.20
CA LYS A 31 -4.10 17.62 10.75
C LYS A 31 -2.89 16.82 10.28
N LEU A 32 -3.04 15.98 9.25
CA LEU A 32 -1.91 15.29 8.64
C LEU A 32 -0.83 16.34 8.38
N THR A 33 0.37 16.07 8.88
CA THR A 33 1.60 16.75 8.54
C THR A 33 1.77 16.75 7.02
N ALA A 34 2.52 17.73 6.51
CA ALA A 34 2.71 17.86 5.07
C ALA A 34 3.22 16.53 4.52
N ALA A 35 2.57 16.04 3.44
CA ALA A 35 2.94 14.80 2.78
C ALA A 35 4.45 14.76 2.55
N PRO A 36 5.12 13.62 2.77
CA PRO A 36 6.55 13.50 2.56
C PRO A 36 6.87 13.94 1.14
N ALA A 37 7.94 14.72 1.00
CA ALA A 37 8.38 15.18 -0.31
C ALA A 37 8.67 13.95 -1.18
N ASN A 38 8.02 13.88 -2.33
CA ASN A 38 8.35 12.93 -3.38
C ASN A 38 8.78 13.70 -4.63
N THR A 39 9.71 13.11 -5.38
CA THR A 39 10.32 13.70 -6.57
C THR A 39 9.86 13.02 -7.86
N ILE A 40 9.03 11.97 -7.74
CA ILE A 40 8.63 11.12 -8.85
C ILE A 40 7.54 11.77 -9.70
N ALA A 41 7.86 12.02 -10.97
CA ALA A 41 6.89 12.51 -11.94
C ALA A 41 5.90 11.41 -12.36
N ILE A 42 4.62 11.63 -12.10
CA ILE A 42 3.54 10.74 -12.54
C ILE A 42 3.11 11.09 -13.96
N SER A 43 3.35 10.19 -14.91
CA SER A 43 2.88 10.34 -16.29
C SER A 43 1.45 9.83 -16.47
N ASN A 44 0.72 10.36 -17.46
CA ASN A 44 -0.66 9.99 -17.78
C ASN A 44 -1.60 10.09 -16.57
N ARG A 45 -1.55 11.21 -15.85
CA ARG A 45 -2.36 11.43 -14.63
C ARG A 45 -3.85 11.28 -14.88
N ASP A 46 -4.35 11.71 -16.04
CA ASP A 46 -5.77 11.67 -16.39
C ASP A 46 -6.28 10.28 -16.78
N ARG A 47 -5.40 9.27 -16.85
CA ARG A 47 -5.78 7.91 -17.19
C ARG A 47 -6.68 7.33 -16.09
N VAL A 48 -7.92 6.95 -16.46
CA VAL A 48 -8.86 6.28 -15.56
C VAL A 48 -8.34 4.89 -15.18
N ILE A 49 -8.27 4.62 -13.87
CA ILE A 49 -7.85 3.33 -13.29
C ILE A 49 -9.06 2.57 -12.77
N TYR A 50 -10.01 3.25 -12.13
CA TYR A 50 -11.27 2.66 -11.64
C TYR A 50 -12.45 3.30 -12.36
N PRO A 51 -12.98 2.68 -13.44
CA PRO A 51 -14.04 3.26 -14.26
C PRO A 51 -15.35 3.52 -13.51
N GLU A 52 -15.69 2.67 -12.55
CA GLU A 52 -16.92 2.72 -11.76
C GLU A 52 -17.02 3.98 -10.88
N SER A 53 -15.87 4.49 -10.42
CA SER A 53 -15.76 5.67 -9.57
C SER A 53 -15.06 6.84 -10.26
N ASN A 54 -14.73 6.68 -11.55
CA ASN A 54 -13.97 7.61 -12.36
C ASN A 54 -12.65 8.08 -11.70
N ILE A 55 -11.98 7.19 -10.96
CA ILE A 55 -10.71 7.52 -10.30
C ILE A 55 -9.56 7.38 -11.29
N THR A 56 -8.75 8.43 -11.40
CA THR A 56 -7.60 8.51 -12.30
C THR A 56 -6.29 8.09 -11.62
N LYS A 57 -5.25 7.85 -12.44
CA LYS A 57 -3.90 7.53 -11.95
C LYS A 57 -3.33 8.68 -11.12
N GLY A 58 -3.61 9.92 -11.50
CA GLY A 58 -3.20 11.11 -10.76
C GLY A 58 -3.81 11.11 -9.36
N GLN A 59 -5.12 10.87 -9.25
CA GLN A 59 -5.81 10.79 -7.96
C GLN A 59 -5.30 9.65 -7.09
N LEU A 60 -5.00 8.49 -7.69
CA LEU A 60 -4.38 7.37 -6.97
C LEU A 60 -3.00 7.75 -6.43
N ALA A 61 -2.17 8.42 -7.23
CA ALA A 61 -0.86 8.91 -6.80
C ALA A 61 -0.98 9.95 -5.68
N ASP A 62 -1.90 10.90 -5.81
CA ASP A 62 -2.15 11.93 -4.79
C ASP A 62 -2.61 11.29 -3.47
N HIS A 63 -3.44 10.23 -3.54
CA HIS A 63 -3.84 9.45 -2.38
C HIS A 63 -2.64 8.79 -1.69
N TYR A 64 -1.81 8.04 -2.44
CA TYR A 64 -0.63 7.40 -1.86
C TYR A 64 0.37 8.41 -1.29
N ALA A 65 0.55 9.56 -1.94
CA ALA A 65 1.40 10.64 -1.42
C ALA A 65 0.87 11.18 -0.09
N ALA A 66 -0.45 11.38 0.02
CA ALA A 66 -1.09 11.86 1.24
C ALA A 66 -1.00 10.87 2.41
N VAL A 67 -1.03 9.55 2.15
CA VAL A 67 -0.98 8.53 3.20
C VAL A 67 0.43 7.95 3.43
N ALA A 68 1.42 8.31 2.61
CA ALA A 68 2.76 7.72 2.66
C ALA A 68 3.38 7.78 4.07
N GLU A 69 3.28 8.92 4.76
CA GLU A 69 3.84 9.10 6.11
C GLU A 69 3.30 8.08 7.12
N ILE A 70 1.99 7.82 7.09
CA ILE A 70 1.34 6.88 8.02
C ILE A 70 1.41 5.42 7.53
N MET A 71 1.64 5.21 6.22
CA MET A 71 1.72 3.90 5.60
C MET A 71 3.11 3.27 5.72
N LEU A 72 4.17 4.08 5.52
CA LEU A 72 5.56 3.62 5.49
C LEU A 72 6.03 2.91 6.77
N PRO A 73 5.62 3.31 8.00
CA PRO A 73 5.96 2.54 9.19
C PRO A 73 5.48 1.09 9.18
N TRP A 74 4.48 0.76 8.35
CA TRP A 74 3.88 -0.57 8.27
C TRP A 74 4.30 -1.36 7.03
N VAL A 75 4.56 -0.67 5.91
CA VAL A 75 4.87 -1.30 4.61
C VAL A 75 6.34 -1.14 4.23
N GLY A 76 7.03 -0.16 4.79
CA GLY A 76 8.43 0.13 4.50
C GLY A 76 9.38 -0.98 4.98
N SER A 77 10.50 -1.16 4.28
CA SER A 77 11.54 -2.15 4.60
C SER A 77 11.03 -3.59 4.74
N ARG A 78 9.93 -3.92 4.05
CA ARG A 78 9.32 -5.25 4.04
C ARG A 78 9.28 -5.81 2.62
N PRO A 79 9.56 -7.10 2.43
CA PRO A 79 9.30 -7.76 1.16
C PRO A 79 7.83 -7.59 0.77
N ILE A 80 7.60 -7.02 -0.41
CA ILE A 80 6.28 -6.80 -0.96
C ILE A 80 6.13 -7.46 -2.31
N SER A 81 4.88 -7.75 -2.64
CA SER A 81 4.43 -8.08 -3.98
C SER A 81 3.42 -7.04 -4.45
N LEU A 82 3.41 -6.78 -5.75
CA LEU A 82 2.64 -5.70 -6.35
C LEU A 82 1.51 -6.27 -7.21
N VAL A 83 0.31 -5.72 -7.09
CA VAL A 83 -0.74 -5.89 -8.10
C VAL A 83 -0.68 -4.69 -9.04
N ARG A 84 -0.31 -4.95 -10.29
CA ARG A 84 -0.17 -3.93 -11.32
C ARG A 84 -1.28 -4.02 -12.34
N CYS A 85 -1.94 -2.89 -12.60
CA CYS A 85 -2.97 -2.72 -13.61
C CYS A 85 -2.60 -1.53 -14.53
N PRO A 86 -1.61 -1.66 -15.43
CA PRO A 86 -1.10 -0.53 -16.22
C PRO A 86 -2.15 0.14 -17.11
N GLN A 87 -3.20 -0.58 -17.50
CA GLN A 87 -4.30 -0.05 -18.31
C GLN A 87 -5.60 0.17 -17.53
N GLY A 88 -5.55 0.13 -16.19
CA GLY A 88 -6.70 0.23 -15.30
C GLY A 88 -7.25 -1.11 -14.82
N ARG A 89 -8.00 -1.08 -13.72
CA ARG A 89 -8.49 -2.24 -12.95
C ARG A 89 -9.47 -3.13 -13.72
N ALA A 90 -10.18 -2.54 -14.69
CA ALA A 90 -11.13 -3.25 -15.55
C ALA A 90 -10.45 -4.07 -16.67
N LYS A 91 -9.12 -3.95 -16.83
CA LYS A 91 -8.33 -4.70 -17.81
C LYS A 91 -7.42 -5.71 -17.11
N LYS A 92 -6.50 -6.30 -17.86
CA LYS A 92 -5.55 -7.29 -17.34
C LYS A 92 -4.66 -6.65 -16.27
N CYS A 93 -4.73 -7.22 -15.08
CA CYS A 93 -3.79 -6.97 -13.99
C CYS A 93 -2.88 -8.19 -13.82
N PHE A 94 -1.72 -8.00 -13.22
CA PHE A 94 -0.80 -9.08 -12.90
C PHE A 94 -0.12 -8.86 -11.56
N PHE A 95 0.29 -9.96 -10.95
CA PHE A 95 1.05 -9.97 -9.71
C PHE A 95 2.54 -9.98 -10.03
N GLN A 96 3.32 -9.17 -9.34
CA GLN A 96 4.77 -9.09 -9.53
C GLN A 96 5.50 -9.17 -8.18
N LYS A 97 6.34 -10.19 -8.04
CA LYS A 97 7.20 -10.44 -6.87
C LYS A 97 8.63 -9.95 -7.07
N HIS A 98 9.13 -10.09 -8.29
CA HIS A 98 10.52 -9.83 -8.67
C HIS A 98 10.57 -8.67 -9.66
N ASP A 99 11.63 -7.85 -9.61
CA ASP A 99 11.81 -6.81 -10.62
C ASP A 99 12.21 -7.40 -11.97
N ALA A 100 11.68 -6.79 -13.02
CA ALA A 100 12.06 -7.04 -14.40
C ALA A 100 12.99 -5.93 -14.94
N GLY A 101 13.65 -5.18 -14.05
CA GLY A 101 14.54 -4.04 -14.35
C GLY A 101 13.80 -2.73 -14.63
N SER A 102 12.59 -2.55 -14.09
CA SER A 102 11.68 -1.47 -14.51
C SER A 102 11.44 -0.39 -13.46
N PHE A 103 11.88 -0.59 -12.22
CA PHE A 103 11.57 0.32 -11.10
C PHE A 103 12.69 1.31 -10.75
N GLY A 104 13.86 1.26 -11.39
CA GLY A 104 14.95 2.20 -11.09
C GLY A 104 15.56 1.98 -9.71
N ASP A 105 16.05 3.05 -9.07
CA ASP A 105 16.81 3.01 -7.82
C ASP A 105 15.95 3.14 -6.55
N LYS A 106 14.70 3.59 -6.69
CA LYS A 106 13.77 3.87 -5.57
C LYS A 106 13.00 2.65 -5.07
N VAL A 107 13.02 1.55 -5.81
CA VAL A 107 12.46 0.27 -5.37
C VAL A 107 13.61 -0.70 -5.21
N HIS A 108 13.75 -1.22 -4.00
CA HIS A 108 14.90 -2.01 -3.60
C HIS A 108 14.62 -3.50 -3.67
N HIS A 109 15.68 -4.29 -3.48
CA HIS A 109 15.64 -5.74 -3.55
C HIS A 109 16.26 -6.35 -2.30
N VAL A 110 15.61 -7.37 -1.76
CA VAL A 110 16.16 -8.21 -0.70
C VAL A 110 16.06 -9.67 -1.13
N GLY A 111 17.18 -10.39 -1.02
CA GLY A 111 17.22 -11.82 -1.29
C GLY A 111 16.49 -12.61 -0.22
N ILE A 112 15.60 -13.51 -0.65
CA ILE A 112 14.88 -14.41 0.25
C ILE A 112 15.14 -15.84 -0.22
N MET A 113 15.62 -16.67 0.71
CA MET A 113 15.81 -18.09 0.49
C MET A 113 14.46 -18.80 0.43
N GLU A 114 14.11 -19.34 -0.74
CA GLU A 114 12.89 -20.12 -0.95
C GLU A 114 13.07 -21.57 -0.47
N LYS A 115 11.96 -22.31 -0.37
CA LYS A 115 11.93 -23.66 0.24
C LYS A 115 12.76 -24.71 -0.49
N ASP A 116 12.95 -24.52 -1.79
CA ASP A 116 13.76 -25.33 -2.70
C ASP A 116 15.23 -24.86 -2.78
N GLY A 117 15.61 -23.89 -1.94
CA GLY A 117 17.01 -23.54 -1.68
C GLY A 117 17.63 -22.55 -2.67
N HIS A 118 16.83 -21.93 -3.54
CA HIS A 118 17.27 -20.81 -4.36
C HIS A 118 16.91 -19.48 -3.68
N GLU A 119 17.72 -18.46 -3.92
CA GLU A 119 17.50 -17.11 -3.41
C GLU A 119 16.80 -16.27 -4.49
N GLU A 120 15.66 -15.69 -4.15
CA GLU A 120 14.90 -14.82 -5.06
C GLU A 120 14.93 -13.36 -4.59
N PRO A 121 15.13 -12.39 -5.51
CA PRO A 121 15.07 -10.98 -5.18
C PRO A 121 13.62 -10.52 -5.06
N TYR A 122 13.20 -10.22 -3.84
CA TYR A 122 11.89 -9.62 -3.56
C TYR A 122 11.98 -8.10 -3.48
N LEU A 123 10.92 -7.43 -3.93
CA LEU A 123 10.82 -5.97 -3.91
C LEU A 123 10.60 -5.45 -2.48
N TYR A 124 11.13 -4.28 -2.16
CA TYR A 124 10.69 -3.47 -1.02
C TYR A 124 10.88 -1.96 -1.30
N VAL A 125 10.26 -1.13 -0.47
CA VAL A 125 10.38 0.34 -0.52
C VAL A 125 10.64 0.86 0.88
N ASP A 126 11.36 1.96 1.02
CA ASP A 126 11.66 2.56 2.34
C ASP A 126 11.11 3.98 2.49
N ASP A 127 10.71 4.60 1.39
CA ASP A 127 10.31 6.00 1.36
C ASP A 127 9.14 6.28 0.40
N ALA A 128 8.71 7.54 0.38
CA ALA A 128 7.62 7.99 -0.46
C ALA A 128 7.95 7.92 -1.97
N ASP A 129 9.22 8.10 -2.35
CA ASP A 129 9.66 7.98 -3.74
C ASP A 129 9.49 6.53 -4.23
N GLY A 130 9.84 5.54 -3.41
CA GLY A 130 9.62 4.13 -3.72
C GLY A 130 8.14 3.80 -3.94
N LEU A 131 7.27 4.25 -3.03
CA LEU A 131 5.81 4.12 -3.20
C LEU A 131 5.33 4.78 -4.49
N MET A 132 5.77 6.01 -4.78
CA MET A 132 5.34 6.73 -5.98
C MET A 132 5.85 6.05 -7.25
N THR A 133 7.04 5.46 -7.20
CA THR A 133 7.60 4.68 -8.31
C THR A 133 6.75 3.45 -8.59
N CYS A 134 6.30 2.72 -7.56
CA CYS A 134 5.36 1.62 -7.72
C CYS A 134 4.06 2.09 -8.40
N VAL A 135 3.47 3.20 -7.97
CA VAL A 135 2.23 3.76 -8.55
C VAL A 135 2.44 4.24 -9.99
N GLN A 136 3.57 4.88 -10.28
CA GLN A 136 3.96 5.31 -11.62
C GLN A 136 3.99 4.11 -12.59
N MET A 137 4.50 2.97 -12.11
CA MET A 137 4.54 1.71 -12.83
C MET A 137 3.20 0.97 -12.86
N GLY A 138 2.12 1.56 -12.37
CA GLY A 138 0.76 1.05 -12.46
C GLY A 138 0.38 0.09 -11.34
N THR A 139 1.12 0.09 -10.24
CA THR A 139 0.71 -0.61 -9.01
C THR A 139 -0.50 0.07 -8.42
N ILE A 140 -1.49 -0.74 -8.03
CA ILE A 140 -2.69 -0.29 -7.34
C ILE A 140 -2.81 -0.86 -5.92
N GLU A 141 -2.16 -2.01 -5.67
CA GLU A 141 -2.13 -2.67 -4.35
C GLU A 141 -0.71 -3.14 -4.03
N LEU A 142 -0.34 -3.04 -2.75
CA LEU A 142 0.90 -3.54 -2.17
C LEU A 142 0.53 -4.67 -1.17
N HIS A 143 1.24 -5.79 -1.25
CA HIS A 143 1.00 -6.97 -0.42
C HIS A 143 2.32 -7.36 0.30
N GLY A 144 2.36 -7.42 1.63
CA GLY A 144 3.56 -7.76 2.42
C GLY A 144 3.25 -8.29 3.81
#